data_AF-A0A067BK42-F1
#
_entry.id   AF-A0A067BK42-F1
#
_cell.length_a   1.000
_cell.length_b   1.000
_cell.length_c   1.000
_cell.angle_alpha   90.00
_cell.angle_beta   90.00
_cell.angle_gamma   90.00
#
_symmetry.space_group_name_H-M   'P 1'
#
loop_
_entity.id
_entity.type
_entity.pdbx_description
1 polymer ?
#
loop_
_entity_poly.entity_id
_entity_poly.type
_entity_poly.pdbx_seq_one_letter_code
_entity_poly.pdbx_strand_id
1 'polypeptide(L)'
;MLRLGNFSGDDDHGFARAIAAATSLSSLELTPLLDSTFLLALLPRLLKLEELTLKTSVLRVEPALLNAPVPRHLRTPTLTYCTMDDATGLLHWASSCLATVALNMCDKVCSKPAPFGHYLRRWIAGGITTVMLKICEWNAKSIFAVASSLCNTRRSSPFLLWLDVDTMRLESFQVLLEALVTCTGVSIQGDYPCGFGFDERAQIQSWVTQLHLRREYTSGYDFHILSPS
;
A
#
# COMPACT_ATOMS: atom_id res chain seq x y z
N MET A 1 13.44 -6.00 16.77
CA MET A 1 12.72 -4.79 16.31
C MET A 1 13.42 -3.58 16.88
N LEU A 2 13.88 -2.67 16.02
CA LEU A 2 14.50 -1.40 16.42
C LEU A 2 13.55 -0.26 16.05
N ARG A 3 13.13 0.52 17.05
CA ARG A 3 12.26 1.70 16.88
C ARG A 3 13.07 2.94 17.17
N LEU A 4 13.08 3.88 16.24
CA LEU A 4 13.90 5.07 16.30
C LEU A 4 12.99 6.29 16.04
N GLY A 5 13.15 7.36 16.81
CA GLY A 5 12.36 8.58 16.65
C GLY A 5 12.97 9.81 17.28
N ASN A 6 12.50 10.99 16.83
CA ASN A 6 12.87 12.31 17.35
C ASN A 6 14.35 12.69 17.19
N PHE A 7 14.96 12.44 16.03
CA PHE A 7 16.32 12.92 15.77
C PHE A 7 16.29 14.34 15.21
N SER A 8 17.05 15.23 15.85
CA SER A 8 17.33 16.57 15.37
C SER A 8 18.76 16.65 14.84
N GLY A 9 18.93 16.41 13.54
CA GLY A 9 19.97 16.95 12.62
C GLY A 9 21.48 16.78 12.88
N ASP A 10 21.98 16.66 14.11
CA ASP A 10 23.42 16.85 14.38
C ASP A 10 24.23 15.55 14.53
N ASP A 11 23.62 14.35 14.54
CA ASP A 11 24.36 13.07 14.68
C ASP A 11 23.96 11.97 13.68
N ASP A 12 23.53 12.36 12.48
CA ASP A 12 23.09 11.42 11.44
C ASP A 12 24.20 10.43 11.01
N HIS A 13 25.48 10.82 11.12
CA HIS A 13 26.63 9.99 10.74
C HIS A 13 27.03 8.92 11.76
N GLY A 14 26.95 9.20 13.07
CA GLY A 14 27.15 8.20 14.12
C GLY A 14 26.05 7.15 14.07
N PHE A 15 24.82 7.64 13.90
CA PHE A 15 23.61 6.84 13.77
C PHE A 15 23.60 5.95 12.53
N ALA A 16 23.95 6.49 11.36
CA ALA A 16 24.08 5.71 10.13
C ALA A 16 25.08 4.56 10.26
N ARG A 17 26.20 4.78 10.97
CA ARG A 17 27.18 3.73 11.26
C ARG A 17 26.64 2.66 12.19
N ALA A 18 25.89 3.04 13.23
CA ALA A 18 25.27 2.08 14.15
C ALA A 18 24.24 1.19 13.45
N ILE A 19 23.38 1.77 12.59
CA ILE A 19 22.42 1.01 11.79
C ILE A 19 23.14 0.12 10.78
N ALA A 20 24.15 0.63 10.08
CA ALA A 20 24.94 -0.16 9.14
C ALA A 20 25.67 -1.33 9.81
N ALA A 21 26.03 -1.20 11.09
CA ALA A 21 26.61 -2.28 11.88
C ALA A 21 25.57 -3.29 12.37
N ALA A 22 24.29 -2.93 12.40
CA ALA A 22 23.19 -3.80 12.81
C ALA A 22 22.73 -4.74 11.68
N THR A 23 23.65 -5.54 11.12
CA THR A 23 23.38 -6.44 9.99
C THR A 23 22.39 -7.58 10.32
N SER A 24 22.08 -7.78 11.60
CA SER A 24 21.08 -8.74 12.08
C SER A 24 19.67 -8.16 12.20
N LEU A 25 19.46 -6.89 11.84
CA LEU A 25 18.20 -6.22 12.02
C LEU A 25 17.13 -6.73 11.04
N SER A 26 16.03 -7.27 11.58
CA SER A 26 14.89 -7.78 10.80
C SER A 26 13.71 -6.81 10.69
N SER A 27 13.58 -5.88 11.64
CA SER A 27 12.47 -4.93 11.68
C SER A 27 12.97 -3.57 12.13
N LEU A 28 12.73 -2.57 11.27
CA LEU A 28 13.13 -1.17 11.46
C LEU A 28 11.91 -0.27 11.38
N GLU A 29 11.67 0.49 12.44
CA GLU A 29 10.64 1.52 12.48
C GLU A 29 11.28 2.89 12.71
N LEU A 30 10.93 3.84 11.86
CA LEU A 30 11.43 5.20 11.85
C LEU A 30 10.25 6.15 12.04
N THR A 31 10.34 6.96 13.09
CA THR A 31 9.33 7.94 13.48
C THR A 31 9.97 9.33 13.53
N PRO A 32 9.18 10.38 13.35
CA PRO A 32 9.39 11.47 12.40
C PRO A 32 10.87 11.89 12.18
N LEU A 33 11.28 11.80 10.92
CA LEU A 33 12.55 12.33 10.39
C LEU A 33 12.21 13.22 9.19
N LEU A 34 12.47 14.52 9.31
CA LEU A 34 12.19 15.52 8.26
C LEU A 34 12.85 15.14 6.92
N ASP A 35 14.03 14.51 6.97
CA ASP A 35 14.71 13.92 5.82
C ASP A 35 15.20 12.51 6.18
N SER A 36 14.67 11.49 5.50
CA SER A 36 15.05 10.09 5.70
C SER A 36 15.95 9.56 4.57
N THR A 37 16.44 10.44 3.69
CA THR A 37 17.20 10.05 2.48
C THR A 37 18.51 9.33 2.86
N PHE A 38 19.19 9.75 3.92
CA PHE A 38 20.40 9.07 4.39
C PHE A 38 20.12 7.61 4.82
N LEU A 39 18.92 7.31 5.34
CA LEU A 39 18.53 5.95 5.72
C LEU A 39 18.18 5.11 4.49
N LEU A 40 17.58 5.70 3.46
CA LEU A 40 17.38 5.04 2.17
C LEU A 40 18.71 4.53 1.60
N ALA A 41 19.78 5.31 1.73
CA ALA A 41 21.12 4.90 1.31
C ALA A 41 21.70 3.72 2.14
N LEU A 42 21.18 3.45 3.35
CA LEU A 42 21.62 2.35 4.20
C LEU A 42 20.81 1.06 4.01
N LEU A 43 19.58 1.15 3.51
CA LEU A 43 18.71 -0.02 3.30
C LEU A 43 19.40 -1.18 2.55
N PRO A 44 20.23 -0.95 1.51
CA PRO A 44 20.92 -2.04 0.82
C PRO A 44 21.87 -2.86 1.69
N ARG A 45 22.30 -2.32 2.85
CA ARG A 45 23.20 -2.98 3.80
C ARG A 45 22.45 -3.81 4.83
N LEU A 46 21.15 -3.61 4.98
CA LEU A 46 20.30 -4.30 5.95
C LEU A 46 19.76 -5.60 5.33
N LEU A 47 20.67 -6.54 5.08
CA LEU A 47 20.39 -7.76 4.30
C LEU A 47 19.32 -8.67 4.91
N LYS A 48 19.07 -8.58 6.21
CA LYS A 48 18.06 -9.38 6.93
C LYS A 48 16.75 -8.62 7.20
N LEU A 49 16.62 -7.39 6.69
CA LEU A 49 15.44 -6.57 6.94
C LEU A 49 14.21 -7.18 6.25
N GLU A 50 13.19 -7.49 7.05
CA GLU A 50 11.92 -8.05 6.63
C GLU A 50 10.79 -7.03 6.72
N GLU A 51 10.86 -6.13 7.69
CA GLU A 51 9.85 -5.11 7.97
C GLU A 51 10.47 -3.72 8.01
N LEU A 52 9.85 -2.78 7.28
CA LEU A 52 10.25 -1.39 7.27
C LEU A 52 9.03 -0.52 7.52
N THR A 53 9.05 0.26 8.59
CA THR A 53 8.00 1.25 8.87
C THR A 53 8.58 2.65 8.83
N LEU A 54 8.03 3.51 7.98
CA LEU A 54 8.41 4.91 7.82
C LEU A 54 7.21 5.78 8.19
N LYS A 55 7.38 6.68 9.16
CA LYS A 55 6.32 7.60 9.59
C LYS A 55 6.76 9.05 9.41
N THR A 56 5.93 9.83 8.73
CA THR A 56 6.10 11.28 8.55
C THR A 56 7.47 11.62 7.93
N SER A 57 7.86 10.85 6.92
CA SER A 57 9.18 10.94 6.27
C SER A 57 9.07 11.50 4.86
N VAL A 58 9.98 12.41 4.50
CA VAL A 58 10.23 12.79 3.10
C VAL A 58 11.28 11.82 2.55
N LEU A 59 10.89 10.99 1.58
CA LEU A 59 11.72 9.92 1.00
C LEU A 59 12.26 10.33 -0.36
N ARG A 60 13.24 11.23 -0.46
CA ARG A 60 13.70 11.64 -1.79
C ARG A 60 14.22 10.43 -2.58
N VAL A 61 14.04 10.49 -3.90
CA VAL A 61 14.60 9.47 -4.81
C VAL A 61 16.09 9.36 -4.53
N GLU A 62 16.51 8.20 -4.03
CA GLU A 62 17.90 7.94 -3.66
C GLU A 62 18.57 7.10 -4.76
N PRO A 63 19.51 7.65 -5.54
CA PRO A 63 20.19 6.92 -6.61
C PRO A 63 20.91 5.66 -6.13
N ALA A 64 21.37 5.63 -4.87
CA ALA A 64 21.99 4.45 -4.29
C ALA A 64 21.01 3.26 -4.23
N LEU A 65 19.72 3.50 -3.98
CA LEU A 65 18.70 2.45 -4.01
C LEU A 65 18.45 1.92 -5.41
N LEU A 66 18.45 2.78 -6.43
CA LEU A 66 18.17 2.37 -7.81
C LEU A 66 19.23 1.43 -8.39
N ASN A 67 20.47 1.55 -7.93
CA ASN A 67 21.60 0.72 -8.35
C ASN A 67 21.94 -0.40 -7.35
N ALA A 68 21.27 -0.42 -6.19
CA ALA A 68 21.52 -1.40 -5.16
C ALA A 68 20.96 -2.78 -5.54
N PRO A 69 21.58 -3.87 -5.04
CA PRO A 69 20.96 -5.18 -5.06
C PRO A 69 19.58 -5.14 -4.42
N VAL A 70 18.62 -5.78 -5.07
CA VAL A 70 17.25 -5.92 -4.57
C VAL A 70 17.28 -6.67 -3.23
N PRO A 71 16.49 -6.24 -2.22
CA PRO A 71 16.45 -6.93 -0.95
C PRO A 71 15.84 -8.32 -1.12
N ARG A 72 16.32 -9.30 -0.35
CA ARG A 72 15.81 -10.68 -0.43
C ARG A 72 14.70 -10.96 0.57
N HIS A 73 14.67 -10.19 1.65
CA HIS A 73 13.86 -10.48 2.83
C HIS A 73 12.78 -9.44 3.09
N LEU A 74 12.86 -8.23 2.52
CA LEU A 74 11.89 -7.18 2.80
C LEU A 74 10.51 -7.57 2.29
N ARG A 75 9.56 -7.82 3.19
CA ARG A 75 8.20 -8.27 2.85
C ARG A 75 7.15 -7.19 3.02
N THR A 76 7.30 -6.36 4.06
CA THR A 76 6.21 -5.50 4.55
C THR A 76 6.68 -4.06 4.81
N PRO A 77 6.79 -3.21 3.78
CA PRO A 77 6.90 -1.78 3.94
C PRO A 77 5.56 -1.18 4.39
N THR A 78 5.61 -0.41 5.49
CA THR A 78 4.51 0.42 5.99
C THR A 78 4.91 1.88 5.92
N LEU A 79 4.21 2.65 5.11
CA LEU A 79 4.44 4.08 4.92
C LEU A 79 3.26 4.85 5.51
N THR A 80 3.52 5.66 6.52
CA THR A 80 2.49 6.47 7.21
C THR A 80 2.84 7.94 7.05
N TYR A 81 1.91 8.77 6.57
CA TYR A 81 2.18 10.20 6.28
C TYR A 81 3.42 10.43 5.39
N CYS A 82 3.68 9.54 4.44
CA CYS A 82 4.78 9.67 3.48
C CYS A 82 4.24 10.15 2.13
N THR A 83 5.01 10.98 1.44
CA THR A 83 4.69 11.45 0.09
C THR A 83 4.99 10.35 -0.95
N MET A 84 4.08 10.15 -1.91
CA MET A 84 4.25 9.05 -2.88
C MET A 84 5.40 9.25 -3.87
N ASP A 85 5.64 10.48 -4.35
CA ASP A 85 6.75 10.78 -5.30
C ASP A 85 8.08 10.23 -4.79
N ASP A 86 8.20 10.31 -3.48
CA ASP A 86 9.34 9.95 -2.67
C ASP A 86 9.38 8.42 -2.40
N ALA A 87 8.24 7.80 -2.09
CA ALA A 87 8.13 6.35 -1.87
C ALA A 87 8.32 5.48 -3.13
N THR A 88 8.20 6.06 -4.32
CA THR A 88 8.24 5.30 -5.59
C THR A 88 9.54 4.52 -5.78
N GLY A 89 10.69 5.15 -5.47
CA GLY A 89 12.00 4.52 -5.63
C GLY A 89 12.18 3.32 -4.71
N LEU A 90 11.75 3.45 -3.45
CA LEU A 90 11.79 2.38 -2.45
C LEU A 90 10.93 1.19 -2.87
N LEU A 91 9.67 1.45 -3.24
CA LEU A 91 8.72 0.40 -3.61
C LEU A 91 9.11 -0.25 -4.94
N HIS A 92 9.71 0.51 -5.86
CA HIS A 92 10.28 -0.03 -7.09
C HIS A 92 11.46 -0.96 -6.81
N TRP A 93 12.43 -0.50 -6.01
CA TRP A 93 13.62 -1.26 -5.64
C TRP A 93 13.27 -2.58 -4.95
N ALA A 94 12.30 -2.58 -4.04
CA ALA A 94 11.91 -3.78 -3.30
C ALA A 94 10.87 -4.65 -4.02
N SER A 95 10.27 -4.19 -5.12
CA SER A 95 9.04 -4.75 -5.70
C SER A 95 8.99 -6.27 -5.87
N SER A 96 10.12 -6.93 -6.16
CA SER A 96 10.16 -8.39 -6.37
C SER A 96 10.19 -9.24 -5.09
N CYS A 97 10.45 -8.64 -3.93
CA CYS A 97 10.44 -9.34 -2.64
C CYS A 97 9.26 -8.95 -1.74
N LEU A 98 8.54 -7.88 -2.08
CA LEU A 98 7.40 -7.41 -1.30
C LEU A 98 6.24 -8.41 -1.36
N ALA A 99 5.68 -8.72 -0.20
CA ALA A 99 4.42 -9.44 -0.07
C ALA A 99 3.27 -8.45 0.18
N THR A 100 3.50 -7.48 1.05
CA THR A 100 2.48 -6.53 1.52
C THR A 100 2.99 -5.11 1.43
N VAL A 101 2.19 -4.20 0.86
CA VAL A 101 2.44 -2.76 0.90
C VAL A 101 1.34 -2.10 1.71
N ALA A 102 1.69 -1.42 2.80
CA ALA A 102 0.73 -0.66 3.60
C ALA A 102 1.00 0.84 3.47
N LEU A 103 0.02 1.57 2.96
CA LEU A 103 0.02 3.03 2.86
C LEU A 103 -1.05 3.57 3.81
N ASN A 104 -0.64 4.36 4.80
CA ASN A 104 -1.53 4.92 5.81
C ASN A 104 -1.49 6.45 5.71
N MET A 105 -2.65 7.10 5.68
CA MET A 105 -2.74 8.57 5.74
C MET A 105 -1.87 9.25 4.66
N CYS A 106 -1.89 8.70 3.45
CA CYS A 106 -1.12 9.18 2.31
C CYS A 106 -2.03 10.02 1.39
N ASP A 107 -1.87 11.34 1.42
CA ASP A 107 -2.63 12.33 0.63
C ASP A 107 -2.52 12.14 -0.90
N LYS A 108 -1.43 11.54 -1.36
CA LYS A 108 -1.13 11.40 -2.79
C LYS A 108 -1.97 10.39 -3.55
N VAL A 109 -2.67 9.47 -2.86
CA VAL A 109 -3.71 8.64 -3.51
C VAL A 109 -4.75 9.55 -4.17
N CYS A 110 -5.11 10.63 -3.47
CA CYS A 110 -6.05 11.65 -3.92
C CYS A 110 -5.41 12.69 -4.85
N SER A 111 -4.21 13.18 -4.52
CA SER A 111 -3.60 14.31 -5.25
C SER A 111 -2.92 13.91 -6.57
N LYS A 112 -2.49 12.65 -6.71
CA LYS A 112 -1.86 12.11 -7.94
C LYS A 112 -2.44 10.73 -8.31
N PRO A 113 -3.72 10.66 -8.68
CA PRO A 113 -4.43 9.39 -8.88
C PRO A 113 -3.85 8.56 -10.04
N ALA A 114 -3.52 9.18 -11.18
CA ALA A 114 -3.01 8.45 -12.34
C ALA A 114 -1.62 7.79 -12.08
N PRO A 115 -0.62 8.51 -11.53
CA PRO A 115 0.63 7.86 -11.09
C PRO A 115 0.40 6.72 -10.11
N PHE A 116 -0.48 6.92 -9.12
CA PHE A 116 -0.79 5.88 -8.15
C PHE A 116 -1.36 4.61 -8.81
N GLY A 117 -2.34 4.75 -9.70
CA GLY A 117 -2.90 3.62 -10.45
C GLY A 117 -1.85 2.87 -11.29
N HIS A 118 -0.87 3.59 -11.86
CA HIS A 118 0.25 2.96 -12.55
C HIS A 118 1.12 2.12 -11.61
N TYR A 119 1.44 2.62 -10.41
CA TYR A 119 2.19 1.86 -9.42
C TYR A 119 1.44 0.64 -8.92
N LEU A 120 0.15 0.80 -8.60
CA LEU A 120 -0.69 -0.30 -8.15
C LEU A 120 -0.74 -1.42 -9.19
N ARG A 121 -0.92 -1.09 -10.48
CA ARG A 121 -0.86 -2.06 -11.57
C ARG A 121 0.49 -2.78 -11.65
N ARG A 122 1.61 -2.06 -11.48
CA ARG A 122 2.95 -2.67 -11.46
C ARG A 122 3.15 -3.58 -10.25
N TRP A 123 2.62 -3.23 -9.08
CA TRP A 123 2.69 -4.06 -7.88
C TRP A 123 1.91 -5.36 -8.04
N ILE A 124 0.69 -5.25 -8.59
CA ILE A 124 -0.14 -6.40 -8.94
C ILE A 124 0.59 -7.32 -9.92
N ALA A 125 1.23 -6.77 -10.96
CA ALA A 125 2.02 -7.58 -11.91
C ALA A 125 3.32 -8.13 -11.30
N GLY A 126 3.91 -7.42 -10.33
CA GLY A 126 5.17 -7.75 -9.68
C GLY A 126 5.09 -8.84 -8.61
N GLY A 127 3.89 -9.36 -8.32
CA GLY A 127 3.73 -10.49 -7.41
C GLY A 127 3.28 -10.13 -5.99
N ILE A 128 3.20 -8.85 -5.63
CA ILE A 128 2.71 -8.38 -4.32
C ILE A 128 1.34 -8.98 -4.04
N THR A 129 1.12 -9.58 -2.87
CA THR A 129 -0.14 -10.26 -2.53
C THR A 129 -1.14 -9.35 -1.85
N THR A 130 -0.68 -8.28 -1.20
CA THR A 130 -1.57 -7.40 -0.45
C THR A 130 -1.15 -5.94 -0.58
N VAL A 131 -2.13 -5.07 -0.85
CA VAL A 131 -1.98 -3.61 -0.75
C VAL A 131 -3.03 -3.10 0.22
N MET A 132 -2.60 -2.42 1.28
CA MET A 132 -3.47 -1.82 2.29
C MET A 132 -3.44 -0.31 2.17
N LEU A 133 -4.61 0.31 2.02
CA LEU A 133 -4.78 1.75 1.92
C LEU A 133 -5.63 2.20 3.10
N LYS A 134 -4.99 2.62 4.20
CA LYS A 134 -5.67 3.00 5.44
C LYS A 134 -5.78 4.50 5.59
N ILE A 135 -6.95 5.01 5.99
CA ILE A 135 -7.20 6.42 6.29
C ILE A 135 -6.67 7.31 5.15
N CYS A 136 -6.82 6.86 3.91
CA CYS A 136 -6.43 7.61 2.74
C CYS A 136 -7.61 8.49 2.32
N GLU A 137 -7.31 9.68 1.81
CA GLU A 137 -8.35 10.48 1.19
C GLU A 137 -8.73 9.86 -0.15
N TRP A 138 -10.04 9.81 -0.41
CA TRP A 138 -10.60 9.29 -1.65
C TRP A 138 -11.38 10.36 -2.39
N ASN A 139 -11.11 10.49 -3.68
CA ASN A 139 -11.93 11.24 -4.62
C ASN A 139 -12.25 10.38 -5.84
N ALA A 140 -13.24 10.80 -6.64
CA ALA A 140 -13.67 10.04 -7.81
C ALA A 140 -12.49 9.66 -8.73
N LYS A 141 -11.52 10.56 -8.95
CA LYS A 141 -10.37 10.30 -9.82
C LYS A 141 -9.45 9.19 -9.26
N SER A 142 -9.22 9.18 -7.95
CA SER A 142 -8.43 8.13 -7.28
C SER A 142 -9.10 6.77 -7.36
N ILE A 143 -10.43 6.71 -7.21
CA ILE A 143 -11.22 5.49 -7.38
C ILE A 143 -11.13 4.99 -8.81
N PHE A 144 -11.33 5.86 -9.80
CA PHE A 144 -11.17 5.49 -11.20
C PHE A 144 -9.77 4.99 -11.51
N ALA A 145 -8.73 5.57 -10.92
CA ALA A 145 -7.36 5.10 -11.11
C ALA A 145 -7.13 3.72 -10.48
N VAL A 146 -7.67 3.45 -9.29
CA VAL A 146 -7.65 2.12 -8.66
C VAL A 146 -8.42 1.12 -9.51
N ALA A 147 -9.67 1.41 -9.84
CA ALA A 147 -10.51 0.55 -10.70
C ALA A 147 -9.80 0.24 -12.03
N SER A 148 -9.27 1.27 -12.70
CA SER A 148 -8.50 1.11 -13.94
C SER A 148 -7.25 0.26 -13.73
N SER A 149 -6.58 0.34 -12.59
CA SER A 149 -5.41 -0.49 -12.29
C SER A 149 -5.75 -1.97 -12.11
N LEU A 150 -6.95 -2.26 -11.57
CA LEU A 150 -7.47 -3.62 -11.41
C LEU A 150 -7.93 -4.20 -12.75
N CYS A 151 -8.60 -3.41 -13.60
CA CYS A 151 -9.24 -3.91 -14.81
C CYS A 151 -8.35 -4.84 -15.66
N ASN A 152 -8.93 -5.99 -16.04
CA ASN A 152 -8.29 -7.06 -16.83
C ASN A 152 -7.06 -7.71 -16.17
N THR A 153 -6.89 -7.55 -14.85
CA THR A 153 -5.85 -8.25 -14.10
C THR A 153 -6.16 -9.73 -14.01
N ARG A 154 -5.19 -10.57 -14.34
CA ARG A 154 -5.27 -12.03 -14.16
C ARG A 154 -4.10 -12.49 -13.32
N ARG A 155 -4.39 -13.12 -12.19
CA ARG A 155 -3.36 -13.66 -11.30
C ARG A 155 -3.59 -15.13 -10.98
N SER A 156 -2.49 -15.87 -10.96
CA SER A 156 -2.44 -17.25 -10.48
C SER A 156 -2.43 -17.33 -8.95
N SER A 157 -1.88 -16.31 -8.29
CA SER A 157 -1.88 -16.17 -6.83
C SER A 157 -2.91 -15.12 -6.40
N PRO A 158 -3.64 -15.32 -5.29
CA PRO A 158 -4.57 -14.32 -4.77
C PRO A 158 -3.90 -12.97 -4.50
N PHE A 159 -4.58 -11.89 -4.87
CA PHE A 159 -4.23 -10.52 -4.54
C PHE A 159 -5.36 -9.85 -3.77
N LEU A 160 -5.03 -9.22 -2.64
CA LEU A 160 -5.96 -8.52 -1.78
C LEU A 160 -5.69 -7.01 -1.80
N LEU A 161 -6.69 -6.23 -2.19
CA LEU A 161 -6.71 -4.79 -2.00
C LEU A 161 -7.56 -4.46 -0.76
N TRP A 162 -6.91 -4.04 0.32
CA TRP A 162 -7.59 -3.61 1.53
C TRP A 162 -7.79 -2.09 1.50
N LEU A 163 -9.02 -1.64 1.67
CA LEU A 163 -9.43 -0.24 1.59
C LEU A 163 -10.11 0.19 2.89
N ASP A 164 -9.61 1.27 3.50
CA ASP A 164 -10.38 2.05 4.44
C ASP A 164 -11.22 3.05 3.63
N VAL A 165 -12.53 2.86 3.65
CA VAL A 165 -13.44 3.58 2.75
C VAL A 165 -14.29 4.62 3.47
N ASP A 166 -13.90 5.08 4.67
CA ASP A 166 -14.71 5.99 5.50
C ASP A 166 -15.26 7.24 4.78
N THR A 167 -14.58 7.69 3.72
CA THR A 167 -14.98 8.85 2.91
C THR A 167 -15.50 8.51 1.51
N MET A 168 -15.61 7.22 1.18
CA MET A 168 -16.00 6.74 -0.14
C MET A 168 -17.51 6.82 -0.35
N ARG A 169 -17.92 7.34 -1.51
CA ARG A 169 -19.34 7.42 -1.90
C ARG A 169 -19.84 6.09 -2.44
N LEU A 170 -21.15 5.87 -2.39
CA LEU A 170 -21.79 4.65 -2.85
C LEU A 170 -21.50 4.36 -4.34
N GLU A 171 -21.47 5.37 -5.20
CA GLU A 171 -21.19 5.21 -6.64
C GLU A 171 -19.75 4.75 -6.88
N SER A 172 -18.83 5.09 -5.98
CA SER A 172 -17.43 4.66 -6.07
C SER A 172 -17.29 3.15 -5.85
N PHE A 173 -18.15 2.55 -5.01
CA PHE A 173 -18.21 1.10 -4.88
C PHE A 173 -18.62 0.44 -6.18
N GLN A 174 -19.65 0.96 -6.86
CA GLN A 174 -20.10 0.40 -8.14
C GLN A 174 -18.94 0.34 -9.15
N VAL A 175 -18.17 1.41 -9.29
CA VAL A 175 -17.01 1.48 -10.20
C VAL A 175 -15.95 0.42 -9.83
N LEU A 176 -15.68 0.22 -8.54
CA LEU A 176 -14.73 -0.81 -8.09
C LEU A 176 -15.24 -2.23 -8.36
N LEU A 177 -16.54 -2.48 -8.15
CA LEU A 177 -17.15 -3.79 -8.41
C LEU A 177 -17.16 -4.11 -9.90
N GLU A 178 -17.51 -3.15 -10.76
CA GLU A 178 -17.46 -3.31 -12.21
C GLU A 178 -16.04 -3.64 -12.69
N ALA A 179 -15.02 -2.97 -12.14
CA ALA A 179 -13.63 -3.32 -12.43
C ALA A 179 -13.27 -4.74 -11.96
N LEU A 180 -13.73 -5.12 -10.76
CA LEU A 180 -13.45 -6.44 -10.16
C LEU A 180 -14.00 -7.60 -11.00
N VAL A 181 -15.14 -7.41 -11.68
CA VAL A 181 -15.72 -8.41 -12.61
C VAL A 181 -14.77 -8.75 -13.76
N THR A 182 -13.95 -7.79 -14.18
CA THR A 182 -12.99 -8.00 -15.28
C THR A 182 -11.70 -8.69 -14.83
N CYS A 183 -11.55 -8.97 -13.52
CA CYS A 183 -10.35 -9.51 -12.92
C CYS A 183 -10.49 -11.01 -12.62
N THR A 184 -9.35 -11.68 -12.41
CA THR A 184 -9.29 -13.05 -11.86
C THR A 184 -8.19 -13.11 -10.80
N GLY A 185 -8.50 -13.74 -9.66
CA GLY A 185 -7.57 -13.87 -8.53
C GLY A 185 -7.37 -12.56 -7.74
N VAL A 186 -8.33 -11.64 -7.80
CA VAL A 186 -8.30 -10.35 -7.10
C VAL A 186 -9.46 -10.29 -6.11
N SER A 187 -9.23 -9.79 -4.91
CA SER A 187 -10.28 -9.46 -3.95
C SER A 187 -10.10 -8.06 -3.40
N ILE A 188 -11.24 -7.45 -3.01
CA ILE A 188 -11.30 -6.17 -2.33
C ILE A 188 -11.91 -6.42 -0.96
N GLN A 189 -11.23 -5.94 0.08
CA GLN A 189 -11.71 -5.97 1.46
C GLN A 189 -11.66 -4.58 2.06
N GLY A 190 -12.51 -4.31 3.04
CA GLY A 190 -12.48 -3.06 3.77
C GLY A 190 -13.56 -2.99 4.82
N ASP A 191 -13.61 -1.84 5.47
CA ASP A 191 -14.65 -1.50 6.43
C ASP A 191 -15.65 -0.59 5.72
N TYR A 192 -16.95 -0.81 5.88
CA TYR A 192 -17.97 0.10 5.35
C TYR A 192 -17.83 1.47 5.98
N PRO A 193 -18.11 2.55 5.23
CA PRO A 193 -18.10 3.89 5.80
C PRO A 193 -19.08 3.96 6.97
N CYS A 194 -18.69 4.66 8.04
CA CYS A 194 -19.53 4.84 9.22
C CYS A 194 -20.92 5.42 8.89
N GLY A 195 -21.04 6.16 7.77
CA GLY A 195 -22.29 6.73 7.28
C GLY A 195 -23.17 5.81 6.44
N PHE A 196 -22.73 4.60 6.07
CA PHE A 196 -23.55 3.69 5.28
C PHE A 196 -24.58 2.98 6.17
N GLY A 197 -25.84 3.31 5.92
CA GLY A 197 -26.99 2.65 6.53
C GLY A 197 -27.24 1.26 5.97
N PHE A 198 -28.40 0.72 6.31
CA PHE A 198 -28.83 -0.60 5.84
C PHE A 198 -29.07 -0.61 4.33
N ASP A 199 -29.66 0.47 3.79
CA ASP A 199 -30.05 0.57 2.39
C ASP A 199 -28.82 0.59 1.45
N GLU A 200 -27.78 1.35 1.79
CA GLU A 200 -26.54 1.38 1.00
C GLU A 200 -25.84 0.02 0.98
N ARG A 201 -25.80 -0.68 2.11
CA ARG A 201 -25.22 -2.03 2.20
C ARG A 201 -26.04 -3.04 1.41
N ALA A 202 -27.37 -2.94 1.45
CA ALA A 202 -28.27 -3.76 0.65
C ALA A 202 -28.07 -3.48 -0.84
N GLN A 203 -27.86 -2.21 -1.23
CA GLN A 203 -27.56 -1.83 -2.61
C GLN A 203 -26.23 -2.42 -3.09
N ILE A 204 -25.17 -2.36 -2.29
CA ILE A 204 -23.87 -2.99 -2.60
C ILE A 204 -24.04 -4.49 -2.74
N GLN A 205 -24.80 -5.13 -1.85
CA GLN A 205 -25.09 -6.55 -1.94
C GLN A 205 -25.86 -6.92 -3.22
N SER A 206 -26.81 -6.07 -3.62
CA SER A 206 -27.55 -6.21 -4.88
C SER A 206 -26.59 -6.18 -6.07
N TRP A 207 -25.68 -5.19 -6.13
CA TRP A 207 -24.67 -5.11 -7.19
C TRP A 207 -23.73 -6.31 -7.21
N VAL A 208 -23.22 -6.74 -6.06
CA VAL A 208 -22.38 -7.96 -5.96
C VAL A 208 -23.09 -9.16 -6.57
N THR A 209 -24.38 -9.32 -6.29
CA THR A 209 -25.20 -10.43 -6.81
C THR A 209 -25.44 -10.31 -8.32
N GLN A 210 -25.79 -9.10 -8.79
CA GLN A 210 -26.02 -8.82 -10.21
C GLN A 210 -24.76 -9.01 -11.07
N LEU A 211 -23.60 -8.66 -10.52
CA LEU A 211 -22.31 -8.76 -11.17
C LEU A 211 -21.67 -10.16 -11.03
N HIS A 212 -22.38 -11.12 -10.43
CA HIS A 212 -21.90 -12.48 -10.18
C HIS A 212 -20.57 -12.54 -9.41
N LEU A 213 -20.35 -11.56 -8.54
CA LEU A 213 -19.20 -11.52 -7.63
C LEU A 213 -19.49 -12.38 -6.39
N ARG A 214 -18.43 -12.92 -5.79
CA ARG A 214 -18.57 -13.66 -4.52
C ARG A 214 -18.31 -12.71 -3.37
N ARG A 215 -19.21 -12.71 -2.38
CA ARG A 215 -18.96 -12.07 -1.09
C ARG A 215 -18.71 -13.12 -0.03
N GLU A 216 -17.65 -12.92 0.74
CA GLU A 216 -17.43 -13.68 1.97
C GLU A 216 -17.95 -12.86 3.14
N TYR A 217 -18.73 -13.51 4.00
CA TYR A 217 -19.24 -12.88 5.21
C TYR A 217 -18.08 -12.62 6.16
N THR A 218 -17.83 -11.34 6.40
CA THR A 218 -16.96 -10.83 7.44
C THR A 218 -17.83 -10.32 8.59
N SER A 219 -17.32 -10.37 9.82
CA SER A 219 -18.05 -9.91 11.00
C SER A 219 -18.29 -8.40 10.96
N GLY A 220 -19.46 -7.95 11.42
CA GLY A 220 -19.70 -6.53 11.73
C GLY A 220 -19.85 -5.62 10.51
N TYR A 221 -18.93 -4.65 10.38
CA TYR A 221 -18.97 -3.56 9.40
C TYR A 221 -18.06 -3.80 8.21
N ASP A 222 -17.48 -4.99 8.10
CA ASP A 222 -16.47 -5.28 7.09
C ASP A 222 -17.14 -5.86 5.84
N PHE A 223 -16.46 -5.76 4.70
CA PHE A 223 -16.80 -6.48 3.47
C PHE A 223 -15.58 -7.18 2.90
N HIS A 224 -15.78 -8.36 2.32
CA HIS A 224 -14.79 -9.05 1.50
C HIS A 224 -15.46 -9.54 0.22
N ILE A 225 -15.01 -9.01 -0.93
CA ILE A 225 -15.61 -9.26 -2.24
C ILE A 225 -14.52 -9.78 -3.17
N LEU A 226 -14.78 -10.91 -3.82
CA LEU A 226 -13.84 -11.62 -4.66
C LEU A 226 -14.25 -11.50 -6.12
N SER A 227 -13.26 -11.39 -7.00
CA SER A 227 -13.45 -11.46 -8.44
C SER A 227 -14.02 -12.82 -8.86
N PRO A 228 -14.58 -12.94 -10.07
CA PRO A 228 -14.94 -14.23 -10.63
C PRO A 228 -13.71 -15.15 -10.72
N SER A 229 -13.96 -16.46 -10.60
CA SER A 229 -12.96 -17.52 -10.76
C SER A 229 -12.47 -17.67 -12.19
#